data_AF-A0A7S0BX06-F1
#
_entry.id   AF-A0A7S0BX06-F1
#
_cell.length_a   1.000
_cell.length_b   1.000
_cell.length_c   1.000
_cell.angle_alpha   90.00
_cell.angle_beta   90.00
_cell.angle_gamma   90.00
#
_symmetry.space_group_name_H-M   'P 1'
#
loop_
_entity.id
_entity.type
_entity.pdbx_description
1 polymer ?
#
loop_
_entity_poly.entity_id
_entity_poly.type
_entity_poly.pdbx_seq_one_letter_code
_entity_poly.pdbx_strand_id
1 'polypeptide(L)'
;RVVILGGNDEAKSFGGQSVSVLDTSRAVWSWFHPTCRGRQGVPSGRTGQAAILMADGTSILVYGGWDPSSEEEEEDVFGDAWLLDTETWDWSRVNDLRMEKQEDDEGAFRVGHSLMLLPQSRSVNKKAQKTDNGDGDTNAEQSLLPQES
;
A
#
# COMPACT_ATOMS: atom_id res chain seq x y z
N ARG A 1 -19.41 6.63 -8.48
CA ARG A 1 -19.48 7.20 -7.11
C ARG A 1 -18.19 7.92 -6.85
N VAL A 2 -18.24 9.05 -6.17
CA VAL A 2 -17.04 9.76 -5.67
C VAL A 2 -17.10 9.72 -4.15
N VAL A 3 -16.01 9.28 -3.52
CA VAL A 3 -15.89 9.23 -2.06
C VAL A 3 -14.99 10.38 -1.62
N ILE A 4 -15.45 11.15 -0.64
CA ILE A 4 -14.78 12.33 -0.11
C ILE A 4 -14.46 12.05 1.36
N LEU A 5 -13.19 12.25 1.72
CA LEU A 5 -12.59 11.95 3.01
C LEU A 5 -11.67 13.10 3.42
N GLY A 6 -11.56 13.37 4.72
CA GLY A 6 -10.65 14.38 5.27
C GLY A 6 -10.99 15.80 4.84
N GLY A 7 -9.96 16.65 4.84
CA GLY A 7 -10.14 18.10 4.73
C GLY A 7 -10.48 18.73 6.09
N ASN A 8 -10.73 20.02 6.08
CA ASN A 8 -11.03 20.78 7.29
C ASN A 8 -11.95 21.97 6.98
N ASP A 9 -12.63 22.45 8.00
CA ASP A 9 -13.29 23.75 8.00
C ASP A 9 -12.55 24.73 8.93
N GLU A 10 -13.18 25.85 9.28
CA GLU A 10 -12.61 26.85 10.20
C GLU A 10 -12.47 26.33 11.64
N ALA A 11 -13.21 25.29 12.00
CA ALA A 11 -13.30 24.78 13.37
C ALA A 11 -12.51 23.49 13.58
N LYS A 12 -12.48 22.58 12.60
CA LYS A 12 -11.84 21.26 12.75
C LYS A 12 -11.46 20.61 11.43
N SER A 13 -10.56 19.64 11.54
CA SER A 13 -10.36 18.62 10.50
C SER A 13 -11.39 17.50 10.58
N PHE A 14 -11.71 16.89 9.43
CA PHE A 14 -12.66 15.81 9.31
C PHE A 14 -11.96 14.45 9.39
N GLY A 15 -12.42 13.59 10.29
CA GLY A 15 -11.85 12.25 10.50
C GLY A 15 -12.60 11.15 9.75
N GLY A 16 -12.27 9.89 10.03
CA GLY A 16 -12.87 8.72 9.40
C GLY A 16 -14.37 8.52 9.66
N GLN A 17 -14.97 9.27 10.59
CA GLN A 17 -16.43 9.31 10.76
C GLN A 17 -17.14 10.21 9.74
N SER A 18 -16.40 11.11 9.08
CA SER A 18 -16.92 12.13 8.18
C SER A 18 -16.63 11.77 6.72
N VAL A 19 -17.26 10.70 6.25
CA VAL A 19 -17.21 10.29 4.84
C VAL A 19 -18.46 10.80 4.13
N SER A 20 -18.26 11.43 2.96
CA SER A 20 -19.36 11.87 2.09
C SER A 20 -19.25 11.17 0.74
N VAL A 21 -20.37 10.71 0.21
CA VAL A 21 -20.40 10.01 -1.08
C VAL A 21 -21.34 10.71 -2.04
N LEU A 22 -20.79 11.09 -3.19
CA LEU A 22 -21.55 11.58 -4.33
C LEU A 22 -21.92 10.37 -5.20
N ASP A 23 -23.21 10.04 -5.21
CA ASP A 23 -23.75 9.07 -6.15
C ASP A 23 -24.07 9.74 -7.48
N THR A 24 -23.29 9.36 -8.49
CA THR A 24 -23.37 9.82 -9.87
C THR A 24 -23.99 8.76 -10.80
N SER A 25 -24.56 7.68 -10.26
CA SER A 25 -25.12 6.58 -11.06
C SER A 25 -26.43 6.92 -11.77
N ARG A 26 -27.08 8.02 -11.35
CA ARG A 26 -28.36 8.51 -11.87
C ARG A 26 -28.19 9.87 -12.56
N ALA A 27 -29.20 10.25 -13.34
CA ALA A 27 -29.25 11.55 -14.02
C ALA A 27 -29.22 12.74 -13.03
N VAL A 28 -29.77 12.56 -11.84
CA VAL A 28 -29.68 13.52 -10.74
C VAL A 28 -28.67 12.98 -9.74
N TRP A 29 -27.64 13.76 -9.45
CA TRP A 29 -26.64 13.39 -8.46
C TRP A 29 -27.20 13.56 -7.05
N SER A 30 -26.83 12.65 -6.15
CA SER A 30 -27.29 12.67 -4.77
C SER A 30 -26.14 12.40 -3.80
N TRP A 31 -26.21 13.04 -2.64
CA TRP A 31 -25.26 12.81 -1.55
C TRP A 31 -25.82 11.81 -0.55
N PHE A 32 -24.95 10.97 0.00
CA PHE A 32 -25.23 10.24 1.22
C PHE A 32 -23.99 10.17 2.13
N HIS A 33 -24.24 9.96 3.41
CA HIS A 33 -23.22 9.92 4.46
C HIS A 33 -23.28 8.55 5.13
N PRO A 34 -22.38 7.61 4.76
CA PRO A 34 -22.36 6.30 5.39
C PRO A 34 -21.99 6.40 6.87
N THR A 35 -22.50 5.47 7.68
CA THR A 35 -22.01 5.31 9.06
C THR A 35 -20.70 4.55 9.02
N CYS A 36 -19.58 5.24 9.19
CA CYS A 36 -18.27 4.62 9.23
C CYS A 36 -17.89 4.13 10.62
N ARG A 37 -17.25 2.96 10.70
CA ARG A 37 -16.78 2.33 11.94
C ARG A 37 -15.44 1.65 11.70
N GLY A 38 -14.85 1.06 12.73
CA GLY A 38 -13.64 0.25 12.57
C GLY A 38 -13.28 -0.42 13.88
N ARG A 39 -12.80 -1.67 13.82
CA ARG A 39 -12.47 -2.46 15.03
C ARG A 39 -11.38 -1.80 15.87
N GLN A 40 -10.42 -1.15 15.21
CA GLN A 40 -9.28 -0.46 15.82
C GLN A 40 -9.51 1.05 15.94
N GLY A 41 -10.76 1.50 15.75
CA GLY A 41 -11.11 2.89 15.56
C GLY A 41 -11.13 3.30 14.08
N VAL A 42 -11.09 4.60 13.87
CA VAL A 42 -11.14 5.27 12.56
C VAL A 42 -10.06 6.36 12.55
N PRO A 43 -9.55 6.80 11.38
CA PRO A 43 -8.54 7.85 11.35
C PRO A 43 -9.03 9.14 12.02
N SER A 44 -8.14 9.81 12.76
CA SER A 44 -8.39 11.14 13.31
C SER A 44 -8.61 12.19 12.20
N GLY A 45 -9.12 13.37 12.59
CA GLY A 45 -9.25 14.53 11.73
C GLY A 45 -7.97 14.81 10.96
N ARG A 46 -8.04 14.97 9.64
CA ARG A 46 -6.85 15.28 8.83
C ARG A 46 -7.17 15.96 7.52
N THR A 47 -6.21 16.76 7.06
CA THR A 47 -6.18 17.37 5.72
C THR A 47 -4.85 17.08 5.02
N GLY A 48 -4.81 17.23 3.70
CA GLY A 48 -3.61 17.01 2.87
C GLY A 48 -3.09 15.56 2.87
N GLN A 49 -3.88 14.59 3.31
CA GLN A 49 -3.61 13.16 3.17
C GLN A 49 -3.66 12.73 1.70
N ALA A 50 -2.91 11.69 1.35
CA ALA A 50 -3.07 11.05 0.05
C ALA A 50 -4.06 9.89 0.17
N ALA A 51 -4.86 9.68 -0.88
CA ALA A 51 -5.80 8.57 -0.97
C ALA A 51 -5.75 7.91 -2.35
N ILE A 52 -5.92 6.59 -2.40
CA ILE A 52 -5.93 5.82 -3.64
C ILE A 52 -6.87 4.61 -3.55
N LEU A 53 -7.59 4.33 -4.65
CA LEU A 53 -8.39 3.12 -4.79
C LEU A 53 -7.45 1.92 -5.03
N MET A 54 -7.63 0.86 -4.24
CA MET A 54 -6.84 -0.36 -4.30
C MET A 54 -7.26 -1.25 -5.48
N ALA A 55 -6.42 -2.25 -5.77
CA ALA A 55 -6.61 -3.14 -6.92
C ALA A 55 -7.87 -4.02 -6.84
N ASP A 56 -8.44 -4.20 -5.65
CA ASP A 56 -9.71 -4.89 -5.44
C ASP A 56 -10.93 -4.08 -5.95
N GLY A 57 -10.75 -2.77 -6.19
CA GLY A 57 -11.80 -1.87 -6.65
C GLY A 57 -12.79 -1.45 -5.58
N THR A 58 -12.60 -1.86 -4.31
CA THR A 58 -13.53 -1.60 -3.22
C THR A 58 -12.86 -0.99 -1.99
N SER A 59 -11.54 -1.13 -1.84
CA SER A 59 -10.80 -0.57 -0.72
C SER A 59 -10.12 0.75 -1.11
N ILE A 60 -10.21 1.77 -0.27
CA ILE A 60 -9.47 3.03 -0.43
C ILE A 60 -8.37 3.08 0.63
N LEU A 61 -7.11 3.16 0.21
CA LEU A 61 -5.98 3.43 1.09
C LEU A 61 -5.88 4.94 1.34
N VAL A 62 -5.69 5.32 2.59
CA VAL A 62 -5.39 6.67 3.05
C VAL A 62 -4.07 6.64 3.81
N TYR A 63 -3.16 7.56 3.50
CA TYR A 63 -1.88 7.68 4.19
C TYR A 63 -1.52 9.13 4.49
N GLY A 64 -0.96 9.34 5.68
CA GLY A 64 -0.44 10.61 6.15
C GLY A 64 -1.49 11.71 6.30
N GLY A 65 -1.10 12.94 5.97
CA GLY A 65 -1.85 14.16 6.24
C GLY A 65 -1.46 14.81 7.56
N TRP A 66 -2.16 15.87 7.95
CA TRP A 66 -1.97 16.53 9.24
C TRP A 66 -3.28 17.11 9.78
N ASP A 67 -3.35 17.43 11.07
CA ASP A 67 -4.49 18.12 11.67
C ASP A 67 -4.12 19.57 12.08
N PRO A 68 -4.45 20.60 11.26
CA PRO A 68 -4.25 22.00 11.63
C PRO A 68 -5.13 22.48 12.79
N SER A 69 -6.09 21.67 13.24
CA SER A 69 -7.01 22.00 14.32
C SER A 69 -6.68 21.28 15.62
N SER A 70 -5.54 20.58 15.68
CA SER A 70 -5.07 19.98 16.92
C SER A 70 -4.77 21.07 17.96
N GLU A 71 -5.21 20.83 19.20
CA GLU A 71 -4.88 21.70 20.34
C GLU A 71 -3.49 21.37 20.92
N GLU A 72 -2.81 20.35 20.39
CA GLU A 72 -1.46 19.97 20.81
C GLU A 72 -0.43 21.00 20.28
N GLU A 73 0.61 21.28 21.07
CA GLU A 73 1.65 22.26 20.70
C GLU A 73 2.52 21.79 19.52
N GLU A 74 2.48 20.50 19.19
CA GLU A 74 3.19 19.90 18.07
C GLU A 74 2.25 19.77 16.85
N GLU A 75 2.77 20.07 15.65
CA GLU A 75 2.03 19.83 14.42
C GLU A 75 1.77 18.33 14.25
N ASP A 76 0.50 17.91 14.36
CA ASP A 76 0.07 16.52 14.21
C ASP A 76 0.16 16.05 12.76
N VAL A 77 1.38 15.78 12.29
CA VAL A 77 1.60 15.13 10.99
C VAL A 77 1.47 13.63 11.20
N PHE A 78 0.58 13.01 10.43
CA PHE A 78 0.33 11.58 10.53
C PHE A 78 1.30 10.77 9.67
N GLY A 79 1.73 9.63 10.20
CA GLY A 79 2.55 8.62 9.51
C GLY A 79 1.83 7.27 9.40
N ASP A 80 0.53 7.23 9.73
CA ASP A 80 -0.28 6.02 9.69
C ASP A 80 -0.99 5.83 8.35
N ALA A 81 -1.37 4.58 8.10
CA ALA A 81 -2.13 4.16 6.94
C ALA A 81 -3.45 3.49 7.36
N TRP A 82 -4.51 3.77 6.61
CA TRP A 82 -5.85 3.26 6.85
C TRP A 82 -6.48 2.77 5.55
N LEU A 83 -7.24 1.68 5.63
CA LEU A 83 -8.07 1.18 4.53
C LEU A 83 -9.54 1.37 4.87
N LEU A 84 -10.29 1.98 3.95
CA LEU A 84 -11.75 2.05 3.97
C LEU A 84 -12.32 1.06 2.97
N ASP A 85 -13.09 0.08 3.45
CA ASP A 85 -13.94 -0.75 2.60
C ASP A 85 -15.19 0.06 2.19
N THR A 86 -15.41 0.27 0.90
CA THR A 86 -16.53 1.08 0.38
C THR A 86 -17.84 0.32 0.19
N GLU A 87 -17.84 -0.99 0.44
CA GLU A 87 -19.05 -1.81 0.51
C GLU A 87 -19.62 -1.82 1.93
N THR A 88 -18.75 -1.97 2.94
CA THR A 88 -19.14 -2.07 4.35
C THR A 88 -19.04 -0.74 5.11
N TRP A 89 -18.23 0.21 4.62
CA TRP A 89 -17.85 1.46 5.30
C TRP A 89 -17.07 1.25 6.59
N ASP A 90 -16.39 0.11 6.71
CA ASP A 90 -15.49 -0.19 7.82
C ASP A 90 -14.05 0.22 7.51
N TRP A 91 -13.42 0.85 8.49
CA TRP A 91 -12.02 1.20 8.53
C TRP A 91 -11.19 0.09 9.17
N SER A 92 -10.01 -0.13 8.62
CA SER A 92 -8.97 -0.96 9.24
C SER A 92 -7.63 -0.22 9.21
N ARG A 93 -6.88 -0.28 10.32
CA ARG A 93 -5.54 0.30 10.38
C ARG A 93 -4.57 -0.66 9.72
N VAL A 94 -3.72 -0.14 8.83
CA VAL A 94 -2.69 -0.94 8.17
C VAL A 94 -1.49 -1.02 9.12
N ASN A 95 -1.47 -2.07 9.95
CA ASN A 95 -0.40 -2.28 10.92
C ASN A 95 0.78 -3.10 10.36
N ASP A 96 0.60 -3.75 9.21
CA ASP A 96 1.55 -4.74 8.65
C ASP A 96 1.86 -4.40 7.19
N LEU A 97 2.24 -3.14 6.93
CA LEU A 97 3.08 -2.91 5.77
C LEU A 97 4.36 -3.70 6.07
N ARG A 98 4.63 -4.77 5.32
CA ARG A 98 5.95 -5.43 5.27
C ARG A 98 7.01 -4.49 4.70
N MET A 99 7.12 -3.28 5.23
CA MET A 99 8.36 -2.56 5.22
C MET A 99 9.21 -3.33 6.20
N GLU A 100 10.24 -4.01 5.70
CA GLU A 100 11.31 -4.52 6.58
C GLU A 100 11.66 -3.38 7.50
N LYS A 101 11.46 -3.59 8.81
CA LYS A 101 11.61 -2.57 9.83
C LYS A 101 13.08 -2.13 9.79
N GLN A 102 13.39 -1.11 8.98
CA GLN A 102 14.64 -0.41 9.11
C GLN A 102 14.53 0.35 10.43
N GLU A 103 15.48 0.13 11.32
CA GLU A 103 15.44 0.62 12.72
C GLU A 103 15.37 2.15 12.82
N ASP A 104 15.51 2.87 11.70
CA ASP A 104 15.46 4.33 11.57
C ASP A 104 14.35 4.85 10.63
N ASP A 105 13.46 3.99 10.11
CA ASP A 105 12.44 4.37 9.12
C ASP A 105 11.04 4.41 9.77
N GLU A 106 10.84 5.41 10.62
CA GLU A 106 9.49 5.94 10.88
C GLU A 106 8.98 6.48 9.55
N GLY A 107 8.31 5.64 8.75
CA GLY A 107 7.94 5.96 7.37
C GLY A 107 7.44 7.41 7.25
N ALA A 108 8.19 8.24 6.51
CA ALA A 108 8.24 9.65 6.87
C ALA A 108 6.85 10.30 6.92
N PHE A 109 6.48 10.79 8.11
CA PHE A 109 5.35 11.66 8.37
C PHE A 109 5.30 12.75 7.30
N ARG A 110 4.18 12.85 6.57
CA ARG A 110 4.10 13.74 5.40
C ARG A 110 2.69 14.17 5.08
N VAL A 111 2.60 15.37 4.53
CA VAL A 111 1.38 16.01 4.03
C VAL A 111 1.66 16.57 2.62
N GLY A 112 0.62 16.65 1.77
CA GLY A 112 0.75 17.21 0.42
C GLY A 112 1.49 16.29 -0.58
N HIS A 113 1.57 15.00 -0.28
CA HIS A 113 2.21 13.98 -1.11
C HIS A 113 1.19 13.25 -2.00
N SER A 114 1.67 12.35 -2.86
CA SER A 114 0.84 11.59 -3.80
C SER A 114 1.11 10.09 -3.72
N LEU A 115 0.08 9.28 -3.99
CA LEU A 115 0.19 7.82 -4.11
C LEU A 115 -0.06 7.38 -5.55
N MET A 116 0.62 6.31 -5.97
CA MET A 116 0.38 5.61 -7.23
C MET A 116 0.36 4.10 -6.96
N LEU A 117 -0.67 3.43 -7.45
CA LEU A 117 -0.80 1.98 -7.36
C LEU A 117 -0.19 1.36 -8.61
N LEU A 118 0.87 0.58 -8.44
CA LEU A 118 1.52 -0.14 -9.53
C LEU A 118 0.92 -1.55 -9.67
N PRO A 119 0.58 -1.99 -10.90
CA PRO A 119 0.22 -3.38 -11.14
C PRO A 119 1.37 -4.30 -10.75
N GLN A 120 1.08 -5.38 -10.01
CA GLN A 120 2.11 -6.38 -9.71
C GLN A 120 2.61 -7.02 -11.01
N SER A 121 3.91 -6.90 -11.29
CA SER A 121 4.55 -7.70 -12.32
C SER A 121 4.63 -9.15 -11.84
N ARG A 122 4.12 -10.10 -12.65
CA ARG A 122 4.33 -11.52 -12.39
C ARG A 122 5.83 -11.79 -12.56
N SER A 123 6.54 -12.11 -11.48
CA SER A 123 7.88 -12.66 -11.59
C SER A 123 7.83 -13.96 -12.40
N VAL A 124 8.43 -13.94 -13.58
CA VAL A 124 8.73 -15.17 -14.34
C VAL A 124 9.82 -15.90 -13.58
N ASN A 125 9.49 -17.04 -12.97
CA ASN A 125 10.48 -17.92 -12.36
C ASN A 125 11.49 -18.39 -13.41
N LYS A 126 12.68 -17.78 -13.46
CA LYS A 126 13.84 -18.26 -14.24
C LYS A 126 14.52 -19.46 -13.56
N LYS A 127 13.77 -20.52 -13.26
CA LYS A 127 14.32 -21.81 -12.81
C LYS A 127 13.75 -22.95 -13.66
N ALA A 128 14.13 -22.96 -14.94
CA ALA A 128 14.02 -24.13 -15.80
C ALA A 128 14.95 -23.98 -17.01
N GLN A 129 16.26 -24.09 -16.79
CA GLN A 129 17.22 -24.52 -17.83
C GLN A 129 18.53 -24.93 -17.16
N LYS A 130 18.49 -26.08 -16.49
CA LYS A 130 19.64 -26.98 -16.43
C LYS A 130 19.14 -28.30 -16.99
N THR A 131 19.14 -28.41 -18.31
CA THR A 131 19.02 -29.70 -18.97
C THR A 131 20.31 -30.46 -18.66
N ASP A 132 20.13 -31.46 -17.83
CA ASP A 132 20.84 -32.73 -17.80
C ASP A 132 21.50 -33.07 -19.14
N ASN A 133 22.81 -33.31 -19.10
CA ASN A 133 23.55 -34.09 -20.09
C ASN A 133 24.58 -34.87 -19.29
N GLY A 134 24.14 -36.00 -18.73
CA GLY A 134 24.99 -37.05 -18.22
C GLY A 134 25.61 -37.90 -19.35
N ASP A 135 26.92 -38.07 -19.23
CA ASP A 135 27.72 -39.28 -19.45
C ASP A 135 27.87 -39.90 -20.85
N GLY A 136 29.15 -40.02 -21.25
CA GLY A 136 29.63 -40.81 -22.37
C GLY A 136 31.16 -40.93 -22.37
N ASP A 137 31.68 -41.77 -21.49
CA ASP A 137 33.07 -42.27 -21.48
C ASP A 137 33.46 -42.88 -22.84
N THR A 138 34.67 -42.60 -23.34
CA THR A 138 35.51 -43.58 -24.05
C THR A 138 37.00 -43.19 -24.05
N ASN A 139 37.78 -44.01 -23.33
CA ASN A 139 39.18 -44.46 -23.51
C ASN A 139 40.11 -43.78 -24.54
N ALA A 140 41.35 -43.52 -24.13
CA ALA A 140 42.52 -44.32 -24.55
C ALA A 140 43.80 -43.97 -23.77
N GLU A 141 44.51 -45.02 -23.39
CA GLU A 141 45.76 -45.08 -22.64
C GLU A 141 46.95 -44.41 -23.34
N GLN A 142 47.86 -43.80 -22.56
CA GLN A 142 49.26 -43.62 -22.96
C GLN A 142 50.18 -44.18 -21.87
N SER A 143 50.74 -45.34 -22.18
CA SER A 143 51.80 -46.02 -21.43
C SER A 143 53.15 -45.37 -21.72
N LEU A 144 53.85 -45.00 -20.64
CA LEU A 144 55.24 -44.57 -20.61
C LEU A 144 56.16 -45.80 -20.69
N LEU A 145 57.03 -45.88 -21.71
CA LEU A 145 58.31 -46.58 -21.61
C LEU A 145 59.35 -45.88 -22.51
N PRO A 146 60.52 -45.48 -21.96
CA PRO A 146 61.64 -45.04 -22.76
C PRO A 146 62.79 -46.07 -22.80
N GLN A 147 63.60 -45.99 -23.88
CA GLN A 147 64.96 -46.53 -24.06
C GLN A 147 65.07 -48.05 -24.29
N GLU A 148 65.96 -48.61 -25.11
CA GLU A 148 66.98 -48.13 -26.07
C GLU A 148 67.45 -49.36 -26.90
N SER A 149 68.16 -49.06 -28.00
CA SER A 149 69.08 -49.90 -28.81
C SER A 149 68.59 -51.18 -29.47
#